data_AF-B0MC11-F1
#
_entry.id   AF-B0MC11-F1
#
_cell.length_a   1.000
_cell.length_b   1.000
_cell.length_c   1.000
_cell.angle_alpha   90.00
_cell.angle_beta   90.00
_cell.angle_gamma   90.00
#
_symmetry.space_group_name_H-M   'P 1'
#
loop_
_entity.id
_entity.type
_entity.pdbx_description
1 polymer ?
#
loop_
_entity_poly.entity_id
_entity_poly.type
_entity_poly.pdbx_seq_one_letter_code
_entity_poly.pdbx_strand_id
1 'polypeptide(L)'
;MVMSRNKKFILGGILFTAVVGSLWHFIYDWIGRPDFFWWLFPVSEKVEEHYKLLIYPNLIYGILMFRFMYRHIRYYWLRLAVGTGLGCVAIRGLFDAYTAVLKKDMLIMDLFIFAVSVLISYTFFLKRS
;
A
#
# COMPACT_ATOMS: atom_id res chain seq x y z
N MET A 1 5.21 27.62 6.78
CA MET A 1 4.05 26.94 7.42
C MET A 1 4.49 25.56 7.87
N VAL A 2 4.57 25.29 9.18
CA VAL A 2 5.01 23.98 9.69
C VAL A 2 3.88 22.95 9.52
N MET A 3 4.14 21.84 8.84
CA MET A 3 3.17 20.74 8.71
C MET A 3 2.82 20.15 10.08
N SER A 4 1.53 19.88 10.31
CA SER A 4 1.08 19.21 11.53
C SER A 4 1.61 17.77 11.63
N ARG A 5 1.73 17.26 12.85
CA ARG A 5 2.25 15.91 13.14
C ARG A 5 1.55 14.81 12.32
N ASN A 6 0.22 14.88 12.20
CA ASN A 6 -0.58 13.92 11.42
C ASN A 6 -0.26 14.00 9.93
N LYS A 7 -0.06 15.20 9.37
CA LYS A 7 0.34 15.36 7.96
C LYS A 7 1.72 14.79 7.69
N LYS A 8 2.67 14.94 8.62
CA LYS A 8 4.00 14.33 8.51
C LYS A 8 3.94 12.80 8.56
N PHE A 9 3.13 12.25 9.46
CA PHE A 9 2.86 10.81 9.52
C PHE A 9 2.25 10.29 8.21
N ILE A 10 1.22 10.97 7.68
CA ILE A 10 0.58 10.57 6.42
C ILE A 10 1.56 10.63 5.26
N LEU A 11 2.32 11.73 5.13
CA LEU A 11 3.30 11.88 4.06
C LEU A 11 4.41 10.83 4.16
N GLY A 12 4.94 10.59 5.37
CA GLY A 12 5.94 9.57 5.61
C GLY A 12 5.43 8.18 5.25
N GLY A 13 4.17 7.88 5.58
CA GLY A 13 3.53 6.62 5.24
C GLY A 13 3.34 6.44 3.74
N ILE A 14 2.84 7.46 3.03
CA ILE A 14 2.70 7.43 1.57
C ILE A 14 4.06 7.14 0.92
N LEU A 15 5.10 7.87 1.30
CA LEU A 15 6.44 7.70 0.73
C LEU A 15 7.04 6.33 1.07
N PHE A 16 6.92 5.90 2.33
CA PHE A 16 7.41 4.60 2.77
C PHE A 16 6.71 3.47 2.02
N THR A 17 5.38 3.46 1.97
CA THR A 17 4.59 2.42 1.31
C THR A 17 4.85 2.42 -0.20
N ALA A 18 4.96 3.58 -0.85
CA ALA A 18 5.29 3.64 -2.27
C ALA A 18 6.67 3.04 -2.56
N VAL A 19 7.71 3.45 -1.83
CA VAL A 19 9.08 2.96 -2.07
C VAL A 19 9.23 1.50 -1.69
N VAL A 20 8.86 1.14 -0.45
CA VAL A 20 9.01 -0.22 0.05
C VAL A 20 8.09 -1.18 -0.69
N GLY A 21 6.89 -0.75 -1.06
CA GLY A 21 5.98 -1.55 -1.89
C GLY A 21 6.52 -1.82 -3.28
N SER A 22 7.05 -0.81 -3.98
CA SER A 22 7.71 -1.05 -5.27
C SER A 22 8.90 -2.00 -5.14
N LEU A 23 9.70 -1.88 -4.08
CA LEU A 23 10.80 -2.83 -3.80
C LEU A 23 10.29 -4.22 -3.45
N TRP A 24 9.15 -4.32 -2.75
CA TRP A 24 8.52 -5.57 -2.31
C TRP A 24 8.28 -6.54 -3.46
N HIS A 25 8.03 -6.00 -4.65
CA HIS A 25 7.86 -6.77 -5.88
C HIS A 25 9.09 -7.60 -6.25
N PHE A 26 10.30 -7.10 -5.97
CA PHE A 26 11.55 -7.72 -6.38
C PHE A 26 12.19 -8.58 -5.29
N ILE A 27 11.83 -8.37 -4.02
CA ILE A 27 12.51 -9.01 -2.89
C ILE A 27 12.44 -10.54 -2.99
N TYR A 28 11.32 -11.13 -3.41
CA TYR A 28 11.18 -12.58 -3.50
C TYR A 28 12.25 -13.21 -4.41
N ASP A 29 12.52 -12.58 -5.54
CA ASP A 29 13.53 -13.01 -6.50
C ASP A 29 14.94 -12.76 -5.96
N TRP A 30 15.16 -11.61 -5.31
CA TRP A 30 16.46 -11.27 -4.72
C TRP A 30 16.91 -12.24 -3.63
N ILE A 31 15.96 -12.80 -2.87
CA ILE A 31 16.25 -13.78 -1.82
C ILE A 31 16.24 -15.24 -2.31
N GLY A 32 16.09 -15.47 -3.62
CA GLY A 32 16.15 -16.81 -4.23
C GLY A 32 14.87 -17.64 -4.11
N ARG A 33 13.70 -16.99 -3.98
CA ARG A 33 12.36 -17.64 -3.96
C ARG A 33 12.20 -18.81 -2.96
N PRO A 34 12.51 -18.61 -1.67
CA PRO A 34 12.35 -19.66 -0.67
C PRO A 34 10.88 -20.02 -0.44
N ASP A 35 10.60 -21.32 -0.32
CA ASP A 35 9.24 -21.88 -0.16
C ASP A 35 8.45 -21.33 1.02
N PHE A 36 9.10 -20.74 2.03
CA PHE A 36 8.41 -20.21 3.20
C PHE A 36 7.82 -18.80 2.98
N PHE A 37 8.40 -17.96 2.11
CA PHE A 37 8.05 -16.54 2.01
C PHE A 37 7.04 -16.20 0.91
N TRP A 38 6.46 -17.21 0.24
CA TRP A 38 5.48 -17.02 -0.84
C TRP A 38 4.26 -16.18 -0.42
N TRP A 39 3.84 -16.23 0.85
CA TRP A 39 2.69 -15.49 1.35
C TRP A 39 2.99 -13.99 1.56
N LEU A 40 4.27 -13.65 1.75
CA LEU A 40 4.73 -12.32 2.11
C LEU A 40 5.04 -11.45 0.88
N PHE A 41 5.63 -12.04 -0.15
CA PHE A 41 6.02 -11.32 -1.37
C PHE A 41 5.19 -11.77 -2.58
N PRO A 42 5.11 -10.95 -3.63
CA PRO A 42 4.53 -11.36 -4.90
C PRO A 42 5.29 -12.53 -5.51
N VAL A 43 4.58 -13.60 -5.87
CA VAL A 43 5.16 -14.78 -6.54
C VAL A 43 4.74 -14.89 -8.01
N SER A 44 3.83 -14.02 -8.45
CA SER A 44 3.34 -13.94 -9.83
C SER A 44 2.80 -12.54 -10.11
N GLU A 45 2.53 -12.21 -11.37
CA GLU A 45 1.92 -10.93 -11.79
C GLU A 45 0.39 -10.88 -11.62
N LYS A 46 -0.18 -11.84 -10.88
CA LYS A 46 -1.62 -11.81 -10.60
C LYS A 46 -1.97 -10.60 -9.74
N VAL A 47 -3.12 -10.00 -10.00
CA VAL A 47 -3.60 -8.82 -9.26
C VAL A 47 -3.66 -9.05 -7.75
N GLU A 48 -3.99 -10.26 -7.31
CA GLU A 48 -4.02 -10.61 -5.88
C GLU A 48 -2.63 -10.53 -5.23
N GLU A 49 -1.57 -10.81 -5.99
CA GLU A 49 -0.19 -10.68 -5.53
C GLU A 49 0.20 -9.20 -5.38
N HIS A 50 -0.33 -8.32 -6.22
CA HIS A 50 -0.12 -6.87 -6.11
C HIS A 50 -0.73 -6.27 -4.83
N TYR A 51 -1.71 -6.93 -4.20
CA TYR A 51 -2.21 -6.50 -2.89
C TYR A 51 -1.12 -6.54 -1.82
N LYS A 52 -0.18 -7.49 -1.90
CA LYS A 52 0.93 -7.64 -0.95
C LYS A 52 1.83 -6.40 -0.92
N LEU A 53 1.99 -5.74 -2.08
CA LEU A 53 2.75 -4.50 -2.23
C LEU A 53 2.19 -3.35 -1.38
N LEU A 54 0.87 -3.35 -1.15
CA LEU A 54 0.20 -2.35 -0.34
C LEU A 54 0.06 -2.81 1.11
N ILE A 55 -0.45 -4.03 1.33
CA ILE A 55 -0.81 -4.52 2.66
C ILE A 55 0.41 -4.54 3.58
N TYR A 56 1.50 -5.22 3.19
CA TYR A 56 2.62 -5.42 4.10
C TYR A 56 3.39 -4.13 4.39
N PRO A 57 3.80 -3.31 3.41
CA PRO A 57 4.52 -2.07 3.71
C PRO A 57 3.69 -1.07 4.49
N ASN A 58 2.38 -0.98 4.22
CA ASN A 58 1.49 -0.09 4.96
C ASN A 58 1.28 -0.58 6.40
N LEU A 59 1.13 -1.90 6.61
CA LEU A 59 1.04 -2.49 7.95
C LEU A 59 2.33 -2.30 8.75
N ILE A 60 3.50 -2.51 8.13
CA ILE A 60 4.82 -2.27 8.76
C ILE A 60 4.91 -0.81 9.20
N TYR A 61 4.62 0.15 8.32
CA TYR A 61 4.62 1.56 8.68
C TYR A 61 3.65 1.88 9.81
N GLY A 62 2.43 1.33 9.74
CA GLY A 62 1.40 1.49 10.76
C GLY A 62 1.84 0.99 12.14
N ILE A 63 2.46 -0.19 12.20
CA ILE A 63 2.99 -0.76 13.44
C ILE A 63 4.12 0.11 14.00
N LEU A 64 5.09 0.51 13.17
CA LEU A 64 6.22 1.33 13.60
C LEU A 64 5.78 2.68 14.18
N MET A 65 4.74 3.27 13.59
CA MET A 65 4.24 4.59 13.98
C MET A 65 3.14 4.56 15.04
N PHE A 66 2.63 3.38 15.38
CA PHE A 66 1.54 3.21 16.35
C PHE A 66 1.80 3.95 17.64
N ARG A 67 2.95 3.71 18.29
CA ARG A 67 3.31 4.30 19.60
C ARG A 67 3.30 5.83 19.58
N PHE A 68 3.57 6.44 18.42
CA PHE A 68 3.63 7.89 18.27
C PHE A 68 2.30 8.52 17.88
N MET A 69 1.37 7.77 17.29
CA MET A 69 0.14 8.31 16.68
C MET A 69 -1.16 7.82 17.33
N TYR A 70 -1.14 6.70 18.07
CA TYR A 70 -2.36 6.09 18.60
C TYR A 70 -3.18 7.01 19.53
N ARG A 71 -2.51 7.92 20.25
CA ARG A 71 -3.17 8.92 21.13
C ARG A 71 -3.71 10.12 20.37
N HIS A 72 -3.27 10.33 19.13
CA HIS A 72 -3.61 11.49 18.30
C HIS A 72 -4.58 11.15 17.16
N ILE A 73 -4.81 9.87 16.90
CA ILE A 73 -5.67 9.37 15.83
C ILE A 73 -6.70 8.41 16.41
N ARG A 74 -7.96 8.88 16.48
CA ARG A 74 -9.08 8.05 16.94
C ARG A 74 -9.29 6.86 16.00
N TYR A 75 -9.47 5.67 16.57
CA TYR A 75 -9.66 4.41 15.84
C TYR A 75 -8.50 4.05 14.91
N TYR A 76 -7.25 4.28 15.33
CA TYR A 76 -6.03 4.06 14.52
C TYR A 76 -6.05 2.76 13.70
N TRP A 77 -6.29 1.61 14.35
CA TRP A 77 -6.30 0.30 13.69
C TRP A 77 -7.44 0.14 12.68
N LEU A 78 -8.63 0.66 12.99
CA LEU A 78 -9.74 0.65 12.05
C LEU A 78 -9.43 1.50 10.81
N ARG A 79 -8.81 2.67 11.01
CA ARG A 79 -8.42 3.54 9.89
C ARG A 79 -7.34 2.90 9.03
N LEU A 80 -6.37 2.20 9.65
CA LEU A 80 -5.37 1.42 8.92
C LEU A 80 -6.05 0.33 8.10
N ALA A 81 -6.85 -0.53 8.73
CA ALA A 81 -7.50 -1.66 8.06
C ALA A 81 -8.45 -1.21 6.93
N VAL A 82 -9.33 -0.24 7.18
CA VAL A 82 -10.27 0.28 6.17
C VAL A 82 -9.53 0.99 5.05
N GLY A 83 -8.51 1.79 5.38
CA GLY A 83 -7.68 2.47 4.39
C GLY A 83 -6.98 1.46 3.47
N THR A 84 -6.27 0.49 4.04
CA THR A 84 -5.59 -0.55 3.27
C THR A 84 -6.59 -1.34 2.41
N GLY A 85 -7.75 -1.71 2.97
CA GLY A 85 -8.80 -2.41 2.25
C GLY A 85 -9.33 -1.63 1.04
N LEU A 86 -9.58 -0.33 1.19
CA LEU A 86 -9.98 0.54 0.08
C LEU A 86 -8.89 0.65 -0.99
N GLY A 87 -7.63 0.71 -0.59
CA GLY A 87 -6.51 0.66 -1.53
C GLY A 87 -6.47 -0.67 -2.30
N CYS A 88 -6.71 -1.82 -1.67
CA CYS A 88 -6.81 -3.10 -2.37
C CYS A 88 -7.98 -3.15 -3.36
N VAL A 89 -9.15 -2.62 -2.97
CA VAL A 89 -10.30 -2.49 -3.88
C VAL A 89 -9.94 -1.60 -5.08
N ALA A 90 -9.18 -0.53 -4.86
CA ALA A 90 -8.70 0.34 -5.92
C ALA A 90 -7.71 -0.38 -6.85
N ILE A 91 -6.77 -1.16 -6.31
CA ILE A 91 -5.86 -1.99 -7.12
C ILE A 91 -6.70 -2.89 -8.04
N ARG A 92 -7.64 -3.65 -7.48
CA ARG A 92 -8.49 -4.56 -8.27
C ARG A 92 -9.28 -3.83 -9.34
N GLY A 93 -10.04 -2.81 -8.94
CA GLY A 93 -10.95 -2.11 -9.84
C GLY A 93 -10.22 -1.39 -10.98
N LEU A 94 -9.08 -0.74 -10.69
CA LEU A 94 -8.31 -0.05 -11.71
C LEU A 94 -7.54 -1.02 -12.61
N PHE A 95 -7.00 -2.11 -12.05
CA PHE A 95 -6.29 -3.14 -12.82
C PHE A 95 -7.24 -3.81 -13.81
N ASP A 96 -8.39 -4.27 -13.32
CA ASP A 96 -9.42 -4.91 -14.16
C ASP A 96 -9.95 -3.93 -15.22
N ALA A 97 -10.12 -2.64 -14.87
CA ALA A 97 -10.58 -1.64 -15.83
C ALA A 97 -9.58 -1.39 -16.96
N TYR A 98 -8.28 -1.23 -16.67
CA TYR A 98 -7.32 -0.96 -17.74
C TYR A 98 -7.07 -2.21 -18.59
N THR A 99 -6.99 -3.39 -17.97
CA THR A 99 -6.76 -4.65 -18.70
C THR A 99 -7.94 -4.99 -19.61
N ALA A 100 -9.18 -4.68 -19.19
CA ALA A 100 -10.36 -4.82 -20.04
C ALA A 100 -10.29 -3.97 -21.32
N VAL A 101 -9.70 -2.76 -21.24
CA VAL A 101 -9.57 -1.84 -22.37
C VAL A 101 -8.35 -2.18 -23.24
N LEU A 102 -7.19 -2.41 -22.63
CA LEU A 102 -5.91 -2.53 -23.33
C LEU A 102 -5.54 -3.97 -23.69
N LYS A 103 -6.14 -4.97 -23.03
CA LYS A 103 -5.87 -6.41 -23.20
C LYS A 103 -4.39 -6.81 -23.06
N LYS A 104 -3.60 -6.00 -22.34
CA LYS A 104 -2.18 -6.24 -22.08
C LYS A 104 -1.80 -5.63 -20.74
N ASP A 105 -0.80 -6.20 -20.08
CA ASP A 105 -0.21 -5.65 -18.86
C ASP A 105 0.88 -4.64 -19.20
N MET A 106 0.92 -3.55 -18.43
CA MET A 106 1.85 -2.45 -18.64
C MET A 106 2.39 -1.99 -17.30
N LEU A 107 3.68 -2.23 -17.07
CA LEU A 107 4.39 -1.83 -15.85
C LEU A 107 4.12 -0.36 -15.43
N ILE A 108 4.04 0.56 -16.39
CA ILE A 108 3.76 1.98 -16.11
C ILE A 108 2.34 2.16 -15.53
N MET A 109 1.35 1.43 -16.05
CA MET A 109 -0.01 1.45 -15.51
C MET A 109 -0.06 0.79 -14.14
N ASP A 110 0.66 -0.31 -13.93
CA ASP A 110 0.68 -1.00 -12.64
C ASP A 110 1.27 -0.11 -11.54
N LEU A 111 2.37 0.59 -11.85
CA LEU A 111 2.97 1.56 -10.93
C LEU A 111 2.04 2.74 -10.65
N PHE A 112 1.34 3.24 -11.67
CA PHE A 112 0.37 4.33 -11.51
C PHE A 112 -0.81 3.90 -10.63
N ILE A 113 -1.38 2.72 -10.88
CA ILE A 113 -2.49 2.15 -10.11
C ILE A 113 -2.06 1.90 -8.67
N PHE A 114 -0.86 1.37 -8.47
CA PHE A 114 -0.28 1.20 -7.15
C PHE A 114 -0.16 2.54 -6.42
N ALA A 115 0.39 3.58 -7.06
CA ALA A 115 0.51 4.91 -6.47
C ALA A 115 -0.84 5.52 -6.09
N VAL A 116 -1.85 5.43 -6.97
CA VAL A 116 -3.23 5.88 -6.68
C VAL A 116 -3.82 5.11 -5.49
N SER A 117 -3.59 3.80 -5.43
CA SER A 117 -4.10 2.94 -4.36
C SER A 117 -3.44 3.24 -3.00
N VAL A 118 -2.14 3.57 -2.99
CA VAL A 118 -1.45 4.10 -1.80
C VAL A 118 -2.12 5.40 -1.35
N LEU A 119 -2.36 6.35 -2.24
CA LEU A 119 -3.02 7.62 -1.89
C LEU A 119 -4.41 7.38 -1.30
N ILE A 120 -5.22 6.52 -1.91
CA ILE A 120 -6.54 6.12 -1.42
C ILE A 120 -6.44 5.55 -0.01
N SER A 121 -5.46 4.68 0.26
CA SER A 121 -5.27 4.09 1.58
C SER A 121 -5.04 5.11 2.69
N TYR A 122 -4.45 6.27 2.39
CA TYR A 122 -4.18 7.30 3.40
C TYR A 122 -5.29 8.37 3.50
N THR A 123 -6.29 8.37 2.60
CA THR A 123 -7.43 9.31 2.67
C THR A 123 -8.20 9.21 3.99
N PHE A 124 -8.32 8.01 4.54
CA PHE A 124 -9.08 7.78 5.78
C PHE A 124 -8.35 8.31 7.03
N PHE A 125 -7.03 8.54 6.95
CA PHE A 125 -6.27 9.24 7.99
C PHE A 125 -6.40 10.77 7.90
N LEU A 126 -6.83 11.31 6.75
CA LEU A 126 -7.08 12.75 6.56
C LEU A 126 -8.45 13.20 7.09
N LYS A 127 -9.42 12.28 7.21
CA LYS A 127 -10.76 12.59 7.71
C LYS A 127 -10.66 13.05 9.17
N ARG A 128 -11.05 14.31 9.45
CA ARG A 128 -10.81 15.03 10.73
C ARG A 128 -10.90 14.11 11.94
N SER A 129 -9.79 14.02 12.68
CA SER A 129 -9.64 13.43 14.02
C SER A 129 -10.20 14.37 15.08
#